data_AF-A0A6F9DH62-F1
#
_entry.id   AF-A0A6F9DH62-F1
#
_cell.length_a   1.000
_cell.length_b   1.000
_cell.length_c   1.000
_cell.angle_alpha   90.00
_cell.angle_beta   90.00
_cell.angle_gamma   90.00
#
_symmetry.space_group_name_H-M   'P 1'
#
loop_
_entity.id
_entity.type
_entity.pdbx_description
1 polymer ?
#
loop_
_entity_poly.entity_id
_entity_poly.type
_entity_poly.pdbx_seq_one_letter_code
_entity_poly.pdbx_strand_id
1 'polypeptide(L)'
;MKNSSDLFSKLKNREIVRNHVIPLMRDMILQIRDLQIIEKIRCAMEVWCLHSIALSQLYIEDKASRETTIKLGLELMETKFGDESSKYLVYGHLLNNLGLVCGETSRFKEAIECYTKAIEAYKKAEDFTEEERGEWIARSERGLQGSKAKLNK
;
A
#
# COMPACT_ATOMS: atom_id res chain seq x y z
N MET A 1 16.74 21.41 21.88
CA MET A 1 16.86 19.99 22.26
C MET A 1 15.53 19.31 21.99
N LYS A 2 15.38 18.54 20.89
CA LYS A 2 14.21 17.65 20.72
C LYS A 2 14.46 16.41 21.58
N ASN A 3 13.50 16.12 22.46
CA ASN A 3 13.61 15.21 23.60
C ASN A 3 14.06 13.79 23.23
N SER A 4 15.14 13.33 23.85
CA SER A 4 15.59 11.92 23.82
C SER A 4 14.48 10.93 24.23
N SER A 5 13.56 11.37 25.09
CA SER A 5 12.35 10.63 25.48
C SER A 5 11.37 10.35 24.32
N ASP A 6 11.25 11.26 23.34
CA ASP A 6 10.37 11.10 22.17
C ASP A 6 11.00 10.19 21.12
N LEU A 7 12.33 10.20 21.02
CA LEU A 7 13.06 9.27 20.15
C LEU A 7 13.00 7.84 20.70
N PHE A 8 13.19 7.67 22.01
CA PHE A 8 13.12 6.37 22.66
C PHE A 8 11.73 5.73 22.56
N SER A 9 10.67 6.52 22.77
CA SER A 9 9.29 6.03 22.61
C SER A 9 9.00 5.62 21.16
N LYS A 10 9.45 6.40 20.16
CA LYS A 10 9.34 6.05 18.74
C LYS A 10 10.08 4.75 18.39
N LEU A 11 11.29 4.56 18.90
CA LEU A 11 12.05 3.33 18.68
C LEU A 11 11.35 2.11 19.29
N LYS A 12 10.88 2.24 20.53
CA LYS A 12 10.11 1.19 21.20
C LYS A 12 8.83 0.84 20.42
N ASN A 13 8.10 1.84 19.93
CA ASN A 13 6.90 1.61 19.12
C ASN A 13 7.22 0.91 17.80
N ARG A 14 8.34 1.25 17.15
CA ARG A 14 8.79 0.54 15.93
C ARG A 14 9.13 -0.92 16.20
N GLU A 15 9.75 -1.23 17.33
CA GLU A 15 10.02 -2.62 17.73
C GLU A 15 8.72 -3.39 17.98
N ILE A 16 7.74 -2.79 18.65
CA ILE A 16 6.42 -3.41 18.84
C ILE A 16 5.75 -3.70 17.50
N VAL A 17 5.77 -2.74 16.58
CA VAL A 17 5.20 -2.92 15.24
C VAL A 17 5.91 -4.05 14.49
N ARG A 18 7.25 -4.07 14.52
CA ARG A 18 8.06 -5.08 13.86
C ARG A 18 7.85 -6.48 14.42
N ASN A 19 7.84 -6.63 15.74
CA ASN A 19 7.89 -7.93 16.41
C ASN A 19 6.52 -8.49 16.76
N HIS A 20 5.47 -7.67 16.79
CA HIS A 20 4.13 -8.11 17.21
C HIS A 20 3.06 -7.80 16.16
N VAL A 21 2.97 -6.55 15.68
CA VAL A 21 1.88 -6.14 14.79
C VAL A 21 1.99 -6.81 13.42
N ILE A 22 3.17 -6.77 12.79
CA ILE A 22 3.38 -7.38 11.47
C ILE A 22 3.20 -8.90 11.50
N PRO A 23 3.79 -9.66 12.46
CA PRO A 23 3.53 -11.09 12.58
C PRO A 23 2.05 -11.43 12.79
N LEU A 24 1.36 -10.70 13.68
CA LEU A 24 -0.08 -10.90 13.90
C LEU A 24 -0.88 -10.73 12.60
N MET A 25 -0.61 -9.69 11.81
CA MET A 25 -1.28 -9.48 10.53
C MET A 25 -0.97 -10.59 9.51
N ARG A 26 0.23 -11.20 9.56
CA ARG A 26 0.57 -12.37 8.72
C ARG A 26 -0.20 -13.61 9.17
N ASP A 27 -0.32 -13.84 10.47
CA ASP A 27 -1.12 -14.94 11.01
C ASP A 27 -2.61 -14.77 10.66
N MET A 28 -3.10 -13.52 10.65
CA MET A 28 -4.46 -13.23 10.17
C MET A 28 -4.64 -13.61 8.70
N ILE A 29 -3.65 -13.38 7.83
CA ILE A 29 -3.73 -13.82 6.42
C ILE A 29 -3.85 -15.35 6.34
N LEU A 30 -3.09 -16.09 7.15
CA LEU A 30 -3.20 -17.54 7.20
C LEU A 30 -4.61 -17.99 7.63
N GLN A 31 -5.17 -17.36 8.66
CA GLN A 31 -6.53 -17.64 9.10
C GLN A 31 -7.58 -17.29 8.05
N ILE A 32 -7.41 -16.17 7.33
CA ILE A 32 -8.31 -15.77 6.24
C ILE A 32 -8.33 -16.84 5.14
N ARG A 33 -7.17 -17.44 4.81
CA ARG A 33 -7.06 -18.48 3.79
C ARG A 33 -7.89 -19.72 4.11
N ASP A 34 -8.01 -20.05 5.39
CA ASP A 34 -8.77 -21.21 5.87
C ASP A 34 -10.29 -20.99 5.90
N LEU A 35 -10.75 -19.73 5.75
CA LEU A 35 -12.17 -19.40 5.73
C LEU A 35 -12.88 -20.02 4.53
N GLN A 36 -14.01 -20.67 4.80
CA GLN A 36 -14.90 -21.28 3.80
C GLN A 36 -15.90 -20.24 3.27
N ILE A 37 -15.37 -19.18 2.65
CA ILE A 37 -16.14 -18.09 2.05
C ILE A 37 -15.82 -17.96 0.56
N ILE A 38 -16.58 -17.13 -0.15
CA ILE A 38 -16.37 -16.86 -1.59
C ILE A 38 -14.92 -16.40 -1.82
N GLU A 39 -14.21 -17.05 -2.76
CA GLU A 39 -12.78 -16.83 -3.00
C GLU A 39 -12.45 -15.35 -3.24
N LYS A 40 -13.24 -14.65 -4.07
CA LYS A 40 -13.04 -13.22 -4.33
C LYS A 40 -13.13 -12.38 -3.04
N ILE A 41 -14.08 -12.66 -2.16
CA ILE A 41 -14.20 -11.94 -0.88
C ILE A 41 -12.98 -12.23 0.00
N ARG A 42 -12.56 -13.50 0.08
CA ARG A 42 -11.37 -13.91 0.82
C ARG A 42 -10.10 -13.20 0.31
N CYS A 43 -9.89 -13.18 -1.00
CA CYS A 43 -8.74 -12.51 -1.60
C CYS A 43 -8.75 -11.00 -1.31
N ALA A 44 -9.90 -10.33 -1.38
CA ALA A 44 -10.00 -8.92 -1.01
C ALA A 44 -9.60 -8.69 0.46
N MET A 45 -10.00 -9.56 1.39
CA MET A 45 -9.60 -9.49 2.80
C MET A 45 -8.08 -9.68 2.98
N GLU A 46 -7.48 -10.67 2.30
CA GLU A 46 -6.03 -10.88 2.33
C GLU A 46 -5.27 -9.64 1.84
N VAL A 47 -5.74 -9.02 0.76
CA VAL A 47 -5.11 -7.85 0.16
C VAL A 47 -5.22 -6.63 1.08
N TRP A 48 -6.34 -6.46 1.79
CA TRP A 48 -6.46 -5.43 2.83
C TRP A 48 -5.46 -5.66 3.97
N CYS A 49 -5.27 -6.90 4.43
CA CYS A 49 -4.23 -7.21 5.42
C CYS A 49 -2.82 -6.91 4.90
N LEU A 50 -2.52 -7.25 3.64
CA LEU A 50 -1.23 -6.92 3.01
C LEU A 50 -1.03 -5.40 2.91
N HIS A 51 -2.06 -4.64 2.59
CA HIS A 51 -2.03 -3.19 2.61
C HIS A 51 -1.71 -2.64 4.02
N SER A 52 -2.35 -3.17 5.07
CA SER A 52 -2.05 -2.78 6.46
C SER A 52 -0.62 -3.14 6.89
N ILE A 53 -0.10 -4.28 6.45
CA ILE A 53 1.30 -4.66 6.67
C ILE A 53 2.23 -3.66 5.97
N ALA A 54 1.94 -3.28 4.72
CA ALA A 54 2.74 -2.32 3.98
C ALA A 54 2.77 -0.92 4.64
N LEU A 55 1.66 -0.47 5.23
CA LEU A 55 1.62 0.75 6.04
C LEU A 55 2.45 0.63 7.32
N SER A 56 2.40 -0.53 7.97
CA SER A 56 3.22 -0.82 9.16
C SER A 56 4.71 -0.85 8.82
N GLN A 57 5.07 -1.40 7.66
CA GLN A 57 6.44 -1.42 7.14
C GLN A 57 6.94 -0.02 6.77
N LEU A 58 6.07 0.84 6.24
CA LEU A 58 6.37 2.27 6.07
C LEU A 58 6.69 2.94 7.40
N TYR A 59 5.91 2.68 8.45
CA TYR A 59 6.11 3.27 9.79
C TYR A 59 7.47 2.89 10.41
N ILE A 60 7.92 1.66 10.20
CA ILE A 60 9.24 1.18 10.66
C ILE A 60 10.37 1.45 9.65
N GLU A 61 10.08 2.16 8.55
CA GLU A 61 11.02 2.51 7.47
C GLU A 61 11.66 1.30 6.77
N ASP A 62 11.01 0.13 6.80
CA ASP A 62 11.47 -1.08 6.11
C ASP A 62 10.99 -1.09 4.66
N LYS A 63 11.72 -0.37 3.80
CA LYS A 63 11.38 -0.22 2.38
C LYS A 63 11.43 -1.53 1.60
N ALA A 64 12.39 -2.41 1.92
CA ALA A 64 12.59 -3.66 1.21
C ALA A 64 11.40 -4.59 1.42
N SER A 65 11.04 -4.85 2.69
CA SER A 65 9.88 -5.69 2.98
C SER A 65 8.58 -5.04 2.52
N ARG A 66 8.46 -3.71 2.60
CA ARG A 66 7.30 -2.96 2.10
C ARG A 66 7.05 -3.20 0.62
N GLU A 67 8.09 -3.10 -0.21
CA GLU A 67 7.96 -3.32 -1.65
C GLU A 67 7.48 -4.73 -1.96
N THR A 68 8.07 -5.74 -1.31
CA THR A 68 7.68 -7.14 -1.48
C THR A 68 6.23 -7.38 -1.10
N THR A 69 5.78 -6.87 0.05
CA THR A 69 4.39 -7.01 0.51
C THR A 69 3.41 -6.38 -0.48
N ILE A 70 3.73 -5.19 -1.00
CA ILE A 70 2.88 -4.49 -1.96
C ILE A 70 2.77 -5.27 -3.26
N LYS A 71 3.90 -5.76 -3.80
CA LYS A 71 3.90 -6.57 -5.03
C LYS A 71 3.10 -7.85 -4.88
N LEU A 72 3.20 -8.52 -3.72
CA LEU A 72 2.39 -9.70 -3.42
C LEU A 72 0.88 -9.39 -3.45
N GLY A 73 0.47 -8.25 -2.88
CA GLY A 73 -0.93 -7.81 -2.91
C GLY A 73 -1.43 -7.48 -4.32
N LEU A 74 -0.60 -6.82 -5.13
CA LEU A 74 -0.91 -6.51 -6.53
C LEU A 74 -1.05 -7.78 -7.36
N GLU A 75 -0.08 -8.71 -7.25
CA GLU A 75 -0.10 -9.99 -7.95
C GLU A 75 -1.36 -10.81 -7.59
N LEU A 76 -1.73 -10.83 -6.30
CA LEU A 76 -2.94 -11.51 -5.84
C LEU A 76 -4.20 -10.89 -6.46
N MET A 77 -4.28 -9.56 -6.51
CA MET A 77 -5.39 -8.86 -7.16
C MET A 77 -5.45 -9.17 -8.65
N GLU A 78 -4.35 -8.97 -9.37
CA GLU A 78 -4.27 -9.18 -10.82
C GLU A 78 -4.58 -10.63 -11.20
N THR A 79 -4.09 -11.60 -10.43
CA THR A 79 -4.33 -13.04 -10.69
C THR A 79 -5.79 -13.45 -10.46
N LYS A 80 -6.45 -12.90 -9.43
CA LYS A 80 -7.79 -13.35 -9.00
C LYS A 80 -8.93 -12.53 -9.59
N PHE A 81 -8.68 -11.28 -9.93
CA PHE A 81 -9.68 -10.34 -10.43
C PHE A 81 -9.39 -9.86 -11.85
N GLY A 82 -8.14 -9.96 -12.34
CA GLY A 82 -7.76 -9.50 -13.67
C GLY A 82 -8.10 -8.02 -13.85
N ASP A 83 -8.82 -7.69 -14.93
CA ASP A 83 -9.26 -6.32 -15.24
C ASP A 83 -10.18 -5.73 -14.15
N GLU A 84 -10.90 -6.58 -13.40
CA GLU A 84 -11.77 -6.15 -12.30
C GLU A 84 -10.97 -5.66 -11.09
N SER A 85 -9.65 -5.86 -11.02
CA SER A 85 -8.81 -5.37 -9.91
C SER A 85 -9.00 -3.87 -9.68
N SER A 86 -9.17 -3.11 -10.76
CA SER A 86 -9.39 -1.66 -10.73
C SER A 86 -10.72 -1.22 -10.11
N LYS A 87 -11.67 -2.13 -9.91
CA LYS A 87 -12.94 -1.87 -9.20
C LYS A 87 -12.80 -1.85 -7.69
N TYR A 88 -11.67 -2.32 -7.16
CA TYR A 88 -11.40 -2.39 -5.73
C TYR A 88 -10.42 -1.30 -5.32
N LEU A 89 -10.81 -0.48 -4.34
CA LEU A 89 -10.03 0.64 -3.84
C LEU A 89 -8.62 0.22 -3.40
N VAL A 90 -8.52 -0.93 -2.73
CA VAL A 90 -7.25 -1.42 -2.17
C VAL A 90 -6.19 -1.60 -3.25
N TYR A 91 -6.59 -1.90 -4.49
CA TYR A 91 -5.68 -1.98 -5.62
C TYR A 91 -5.02 -0.62 -5.93
N GLY A 92 -5.82 0.46 -5.90
CA GLY A 92 -5.33 1.82 -6.01
C GLY A 92 -4.38 2.20 -4.86
N HIS A 93 -4.71 1.81 -3.62
CA HIS A 93 -3.85 2.05 -2.45
C HIS A 93 -2.49 1.38 -2.59
N LEU A 94 -2.46 0.13 -3.04
CA LEU A 94 -1.22 -0.61 -3.28
C LEU A 94 -0.37 0.05 -4.37
N LEU A 95 -0.96 0.43 -5.50
CA LEU A 95 -0.26 1.14 -6.59
C LEU A 95 0.32 2.47 -6.12
N ASN A 96 -0.47 3.27 -5.39
CA ASN A 96 0.00 4.55 -4.85
C ASN A 96 1.16 4.34 -3.86
N ASN A 97 1.09 3.29 -3.03
CA ASN A 97 2.16 2.96 -2.09
C ASN A 97 3.42 2.46 -2.79
N LEU A 98 3.29 1.68 -3.87
CA LEU A 98 4.42 1.28 -4.72
C LEU A 98 5.07 2.51 -5.35
N GLY A 99 4.27 3.45 -5.85
CA GLY A 99 4.75 4.73 -6.38
C GLY A 99 5.58 5.50 -5.36
N LEU A 100 5.16 5.51 -4.09
CA LEU A 100 5.94 6.13 -3.02
C LEU A 100 7.28 5.44 -2.79
N VAL A 101 7.30 4.10 -2.73
CA VAL A 101 8.56 3.33 -2.58
C VAL A 101 9.52 3.58 -3.74
N CYS A 102 9.01 3.58 -4.98
CA CYS A 102 9.79 3.89 -6.17
C CYS A 102 10.35 5.32 -6.11
N GLY A 103 9.55 6.31 -5.70
CA GLY A 103 9.99 7.69 -5.52
C GLY A 103 11.04 7.86 -4.41
N GLU A 104 10.94 7.11 -3.32
CA GLU A 104 11.92 7.08 -2.21
C GLU A 104 13.23 6.39 -2.58
N THR A 105 13.22 5.56 -3.62
CA THR A 105 14.38 4.82 -4.16
C THR A 105 14.86 5.40 -5.50
N SER A 106 14.43 6.61 -5.83
CA SER A 106 14.80 7.35 -7.05
C SER A 106 14.42 6.67 -8.37
N ARG A 107 13.54 5.66 -8.34
CA ARG A 107 12.94 5.03 -9.52
C ARG A 107 11.76 5.85 -10.04
N PHE A 108 12.03 7.09 -10.46
CA PHE A 108 10.97 8.06 -10.76
C PHE A 108 10.08 7.66 -11.96
N LYS A 109 10.61 6.95 -12.95
CA LYS A 109 9.81 6.43 -14.08
C LYS A 109 8.77 5.40 -13.60
N GLU A 110 9.20 4.43 -12.81
CA GLU A 110 8.29 3.44 -12.19
C GLU A 110 7.28 4.12 -11.27
N ALA A 111 7.72 5.13 -10.49
CA ALA A 111 6.83 5.89 -9.62
C ALA A 111 5.71 6.59 -10.42
N ILE A 112 6.06 7.23 -11.54
CA ILE A 112 5.11 7.89 -12.44
C ILE A 112 4.07 6.88 -12.96
N GLU A 113 4.52 5.72 -13.41
CA GLU A 113 3.64 4.65 -13.89
C GLU A 113 2.68 4.19 -12.79
N CYS A 114 3.21 3.92 -11.59
CA CYS A 114 2.43 3.49 -10.44
C CYS A 114 1.36 4.52 -10.04
N TYR A 115 1.74 5.81 -9.93
CA TYR A 115 0.77 6.86 -9.60
C TYR A 115 -0.28 7.04 -10.69
N THR A 116 0.08 6.86 -11.96
CA THR A 116 -0.87 6.96 -13.08
C THR A 116 -1.90 5.84 -12.99
N LYS A 117 -1.44 4.59 -12.83
CA LYS A 117 -2.32 3.42 -12.62
C LYS A 117 -3.18 3.58 -11.37
N ALA A 118 -2.63 4.13 -10.28
CA ALA A 118 -3.38 4.37 -9.05
C ALA A 118 -4.54 5.35 -9.28
N ILE A 119 -4.30 6.47 -9.98
CA ILE A 119 -5.34 7.45 -10.32
C ILE A 119 -6.45 6.80 -11.16
N GLU A 120 -6.09 5.98 -12.14
CA GLU A 120 -7.07 5.24 -12.95
C GLU A 120 -7.88 4.24 -12.12
N ALA A 121 -7.23 3.50 -11.23
CA ALA A 121 -7.90 2.58 -10.31
C ALA A 121 -8.87 3.32 -9.39
N TYR A 122 -8.45 4.44 -8.77
CA TYR A 122 -9.36 5.23 -7.94
C TYR A 122 -10.55 5.79 -8.71
N LYS A 123 -10.44 6.06 -10.01
CA LYS A 123 -11.59 6.50 -10.83
C LYS A 123 -12.58 5.36 -11.11
N LYS A 124 -12.11 4.11 -11.14
CA LYS A 124 -12.91 2.91 -11.44
C LYS A 124 -13.42 2.19 -10.19
N ALA A 125 -12.86 2.48 -9.02
CA ALA A 125 -13.24 1.84 -7.76
C ALA A 125 -14.75 2.02 -7.48
N GLU A 126 -15.41 0.91 -7.15
CA GLU A 126 -16.86 0.82 -6.89
C GLU A 126 -17.16 0.74 -5.39
N ASP A 127 -16.18 0.35 -4.56
CA ASP A 127 -16.27 0.15 -3.11
C ASP A 127 -15.95 1.43 -2.30
N PHE A 128 -16.35 2.61 -2.80
CA PHE A 128 -15.90 3.89 -2.26
C PHE A 128 -16.90 5.05 -2.33
N THR A 129 -16.74 6.04 -1.44
CA THR A 129 -17.48 7.30 -1.52
C THR A 129 -16.77 8.32 -2.44
N GLU A 130 -17.53 9.25 -3.03
CA GLU A 130 -16.95 10.27 -3.92
C GLU A 130 -16.00 11.26 -3.21
N GLU A 131 -16.25 11.55 -1.93
CA GLU A 131 -15.38 12.40 -1.12
C GLU A 131 -13.99 11.78 -0.97
N GLU A 132 -13.95 10.53 -0.51
CA GLU A 132 -12.69 9.84 -0.32
C GLU A 132 -11.97 9.66 -1.69
N ARG A 133 -12.72 9.49 -2.80
CA ARG A 133 -12.15 9.35 -4.16
C ARG A 133 -11.27 10.54 -4.53
N GLY A 134 -11.77 11.75 -4.26
CA GLY A 134 -11.06 13.00 -4.53
C GLY A 134 -9.73 13.09 -3.76
N GLU A 135 -9.72 12.69 -2.49
CA GLU A 135 -8.52 12.75 -1.65
C GLU A 135 -7.38 11.87 -2.16
N TRP A 136 -7.68 10.62 -2.53
CA TRP A 136 -6.67 9.67 -2.98
C TRP A 136 -6.16 9.96 -4.39
N ILE A 137 -7.02 10.46 -5.28
CA ILE A 137 -6.59 10.99 -6.58
C ILE A 137 -5.64 12.17 -6.36
N ALA A 138 -6.03 13.16 -5.55
CA ALA A 138 -5.19 14.33 -5.28
C ALA A 138 -3.86 13.93 -4.61
N ARG A 139 -3.85 12.94 -3.72
CA ARG A 139 -2.61 12.39 -3.13
C ARG A 139 -1.70 11.80 -4.19
N SER A 140 -2.25 11.01 -5.10
CA SER A 140 -1.50 10.35 -6.18
C SER A 140 -0.98 11.36 -7.20
N GLU A 141 -1.75 12.39 -7.52
CA GLU A 141 -1.34 13.49 -8.39
C GLU A 141 -0.16 14.27 -7.81
N ARG A 142 -0.15 14.55 -6.50
CA ARG A 142 1.02 15.16 -5.83
C ARG A 142 2.26 14.29 -5.97
N GLY A 143 2.13 12.98 -5.78
CA GLY A 143 3.23 12.01 -5.95
C GLY A 143 3.74 11.97 -7.39
N LEU A 144 2.82 11.97 -8.36
CA LEU A 144 3.08 11.99 -9.80
C LEU A 144 3.85 13.26 -10.21
N GLN A 145 3.35 14.43 -9.81
CA GLN A 145 4.00 15.72 -10.08
C GLN A 145 5.39 15.79 -9.45
N GLY A 146 5.53 15.37 -8.19
CA GLY A 146 6.82 15.33 -7.51
C GLY A 146 7.84 14.42 -8.21
N SER A 147 7.40 13.27 -8.71
CA SER A 147 8.26 12.33 -9.45
C SER A 147 8.66 12.88 -10.83
N LYS A 148 7.73 13.49 -11.57
CA LYS A 148 8.03 14.18 -12.84
C LYS A 148 9.03 15.31 -12.66
N ALA A 149 8.86 16.13 -11.63
CA ALA A 149 9.76 17.25 -11.33
C ALA A 149 11.19 16.78 -10.99
N LYS A 150 11.34 15.60 -10.37
CA LYS A 150 12.65 15.02 -10.08
C LYS A 150 13.28 14.31 -11.28
N LEU A 151 12.48 13.73 -12.18
CA LEU A 151 12.97 13.08 -13.39
C LEU A 151 13.52 14.07 -14.43
N ASN A 152 12.97 15.29 -14.46
CA ASN A 152 13.34 16.34 -15.42
C ASN A 152 14.43 17.30 -14.89
N LYS A 153 15.05 16.99 -13.75
CA LYS A 153 16.18 17.73 -13.15
C LYS A 153 17.48 16.99 -13.41
#